data_AF-A0A6P5GQE7-F1
#
_entry.id   AF-A0A6P5GQE7-F1
#
_cell.length_a   1.000
_cell.length_b   1.000
_cell.length_c   1.000
_cell.angle_alpha   90.00
_cell.angle_beta   90.00
_cell.angle_gamma   90.00
#
_symmetry.space_group_name_H-M   'P 1'
#
loop_
_entity.id
_entity.type
_entity.pdbx_description
1 polymer ?
#
loop_
_entity_poly.entity_id
_entity_poly.type
_entity_poly.pdbx_seq_one_letter_code
_entity_poly.pdbx_strand_id
1 'polypeptide(L)'
;MISIWNFLGRVGGGYFSEIIVRDHAYPRPVAMAVAQVAMAIGHFLFAVAWPGTMYIGTLLIGLGYGAHWAIVPAAASELFGLKNFGALYNFLTIANPAGSLIFSGLIASGIYDYEAEKQAHVPRSSLADEPLKCEGAICFFTSSLIMSGLCIVAIILSLILVHRTKVVYAHLYGHART
;
A
#
# COMPACT_ATOMS: atom_id res chain seq x y z
N MET A 1 13.44 7.23 -5.97
CA MET A 1 12.46 6.68 -6.93
C MET A 1 11.07 6.58 -6.35
N ILE A 2 10.91 6.07 -5.12
CA ILE A 2 9.58 5.88 -4.50
C ILE A 2 8.74 7.17 -4.44
N SER A 3 9.35 8.33 -4.15
CA SER A 3 8.63 9.62 -4.09
C SER A 3 8.10 10.09 -5.45
N ILE A 4 8.83 9.82 -6.54
CA ILE A 4 8.40 10.17 -7.91
C ILE A 4 7.17 9.35 -8.28
N TRP A 5 7.25 8.03 -8.09
CA TRP A 5 6.13 7.12 -8.36
C TRP A 5 4.95 7.38 -7.42
N ASN A 6 5.19 7.78 -6.17
CA ASN A 6 4.12 8.22 -5.27
C ASN A 6 3.39 9.46 -5.78
N PHE A 7 4.14 10.48 -6.20
CA PHE A 7 3.56 11.70 -6.77
C PHE A 7 2.73 11.37 -8.02
N LEU A 8 3.30 10.62 -8.96
CA LEU A 8 2.59 10.20 -10.17
C LEU A 8 1.38 9.32 -9.85
N GLY A 9 1.47 8.46 -8.84
CA GLY A 9 0.36 7.64 -8.36
C GLY A 9 -0.77 8.49 -7.78
N ARG A 10 -0.46 9.55 -7.04
CA ARG A 10 -1.44 10.49 -6.50
C ARG A 10 -2.17 11.26 -7.61
N VAL A 11 -1.41 11.85 -8.53
CA VAL A 11 -1.95 12.64 -9.65
C VAL A 11 -2.74 11.74 -10.59
N GLY A 12 -2.11 10.67 -11.08
CA GLY A 12 -2.73 9.72 -12.01
C GLY A 12 -3.88 8.96 -11.37
N GLY A 13 -3.67 8.35 -10.21
CA GLY A 13 -4.70 7.58 -9.50
C GLY A 13 -5.91 8.43 -9.12
N GLY A 14 -5.69 9.68 -8.68
CA GLY A 14 -6.77 10.63 -8.44
C GLY A 14 -7.55 10.95 -9.72
N TYR A 15 -6.86 11.40 -10.77
CA TYR A 15 -7.46 11.79 -12.04
C TYR A 15 -8.20 10.64 -12.76
N PHE A 16 -7.55 9.47 -12.88
CA PHE A 16 -8.17 8.29 -13.49
C PHE A 16 -9.35 7.78 -12.65
N SER A 17 -9.28 7.86 -11.31
CA SER A 17 -10.43 7.46 -10.47
C SER A 17 -11.65 8.33 -10.73
N GLU A 18 -11.48 9.63 -10.95
CA GLU A 18 -12.59 10.53 -11.26
C GLU A 18 -13.18 10.30 -12.65
N ILE A 19 -12.33 10.06 -13.66
CA ILE A 19 -12.80 9.72 -15.01
C ILE A 19 -13.59 8.40 -14.99
N ILE A 20 -13.06 7.37 -14.34
CA ILE A 20 -13.71 6.04 -14.27
C ILE A 20 -15.05 6.11 -13.54
N VAL A 21 -15.14 6.89 -12.46
CA VAL A 21 -16.39 7.12 -11.73
C VAL A 21 -17.39 7.87 -12.60
N ARG A 22 -16.94 8.93 -13.29
CA ARG A 22 -17.79 9.80 -14.11
C ARG A 22 -18.31 9.12 -15.37
N ASP A 23 -17.46 8.38 -16.08
CA ASP A 23 -17.80 7.82 -17.41
C ASP A 23 -18.40 6.41 -17.35
N HIS A 24 -18.11 5.62 -16.31
CA HIS A 24 -18.57 4.24 -16.21
C HIS A 24 -19.40 3.93 -14.95
N ALA A 25 -19.70 4.92 -14.10
CA ALA A 25 -20.42 4.74 -12.83
C ALA A 25 -19.80 3.67 -11.90
N TYR A 26 -18.49 3.38 -12.05
CA TYR A 26 -17.82 2.39 -11.21
C TYR A 26 -17.48 2.98 -9.83
N PRO A 27 -17.75 2.25 -8.73
CA PRO A 27 -17.40 2.68 -7.38
C PRO A 27 -15.90 2.96 -7.23
N ARG A 28 -15.53 4.12 -6.65
CA ARG A 28 -14.12 4.47 -6.30
C ARG A 28 -13.34 3.35 -5.58
N PRO A 29 -13.97 2.52 -4.72
CA PRO A 29 -13.32 1.33 -4.14
C PRO A 29 -12.73 0.33 -5.14
N VAL A 30 -13.19 0.31 -6.41
CA VAL A 30 -12.58 -0.53 -7.47
C VAL A 30 -11.17 -0.03 -7.81
N ALA A 31 -10.99 1.29 -7.96
CA ALA A 31 -9.67 1.87 -8.21
C ALA A 31 -8.72 1.64 -7.01
N MET A 32 -9.26 1.65 -5.78
CA MET A 32 -8.49 1.28 -4.59
C MET A 32 -8.04 -0.18 -4.61
N ALA A 33 -8.93 -1.11 -5.00
CA ALA A 33 -8.58 -2.53 -5.13
C ALA A 33 -7.48 -2.75 -6.18
N VAL A 34 -7.55 -2.07 -7.34
CA VAL A 34 -6.50 -2.14 -8.37
C VAL A 34 -5.16 -1.62 -7.83
N ALA A 35 -5.17 -0.50 -7.11
CA ALA A 35 -3.96 0.04 -6.48
C ALA A 35 -3.36 -0.95 -5.45
N GLN A 36 -4.19 -1.64 -4.67
CA GLN A 36 -3.75 -2.65 -3.72
C GLN A 36 -3.20 -3.92 -4.40
N VAL A 37 -3.75 -4.32 -5.54
CA VAL A 37 -3.17 -5.41 -6.37
C VAL A 37 -1.76 -5.04 -6.83
N ALA A 38 -1.57 -3.80 -7.32
CA ALA A 38 -0.24 -3.33 -7.70
C ALA A 38 0.74 -3.35 -6.52
N MET A 39 0.32 -2.90 -5.33
CA MET A 39 1.14 -2.97 -4.12
C MET A 39 1.48 -4.41 -3.71
N ALA A 40 0.52 -5.33 -3.78
CA ALA A 40 0.74 -6.75 -3.47
C ALA A 40 1.82 -7.36 -4.39
N ILE A 41 1.71 -7.11 -5.70
CA ILE A 41 2.72 -7.56 -6.68
C ILE A 41 4.08 -6.95 -6.37
N GLY A 42 4.13 -5.65 -6.05
CA GLY A 42 5.39 -4.99 -5.71
C GLY A 42 6.06 -5.55 -4.45
N HIS A 43 5.28 -5.85 -3.40
CA HIS A 43 5.80 -6.50 -2.19
C HIS A 43 6.27 -7.93 -2.44
N PHE A 44 5.54 -8.68 -3.27
CA PHE A 44 5.99 -10.01 -3.70
C PHE A 44 7.31 -9.96 -4.49
N LEU A 45 7.46 -8.97 -5.39
CA LEU A 45 8.70 -8.76 -6.14
C LEU A 45 9.89 -8.39 -5.24
N PHE A 46 9.66 -7.68 -4.14
CA PHE A 46 10.68 -7.43 -3.11
C PHE A 46 11.07 -8.71 -2.35
N ALA A 47 10.12 -9.61 -2.10
CA ALA A 47 10.45 -10.90 -1.49
C ALA A 47 11.36 -11.74 -2.41
N VAL A 48 11.06 -11.85 -3.71
CA VAL A 48 11.87 -12.66 -4.65
C VAL A 48 13.28 -12.08 -4.86
N ALA A 49 13.43 -10.75 -4.76
CA ALA A 49 14.72 -10.04 -4.77
C ALA A 49 15.66 -10.37 -5.96
N TRP A 50 15.10 -10.66 -7.13
CA TRP A 50 15.88 -10.85 -8.36
C TRP A 50 16.47 -9.53 -8.88
N PRO A 51 17.53 -9.60 -9.72
CA PRO A 51 18.11 -8.41 -10.34
C PRO A 51 17.03 -7.60 -11.09
N GLY A 52 16.86 -6.33 -10.72
CA GLY A 52 15.88 -5.43 -11.33
C GLY A 52 14.46 -5.47 -10.74
N THR A 53 14.09 -6.49 -9.94
CA THR A 53 12.74 -6.52 -9.33
C THR A 53 12.55 -5.42 -8.29
N MET A 54 13.63 -4.93 -7.69
CA MET A 54 13.57 -3.79 -6.78
C MET A 54 13.10 -2.49 -7.45
N TYR A 55 13.48 -2.26 -8.70
CA TYR A 55 13.03 -1.08 -9.45
C TYR A 55 11.53 -1.18 -9.76
N ILE A 56 11.11 -2.34 -10.26
CA ILE A 56 9.71 -2.63 -10.60
C ILE A 56 8.83 -2.61 -9.33
N GLY A 57 9.30 -3.22 -8.24
CA GLY A 57 8.60 -3.23 -6.96
C GLY A 57 8.40 -1.83 -6.40
N THR A 58 9.44 -0.98 -6.43
CA THR A 58 9.35 0.41 -5.99
C THR A 58 8.39 1.24 -6.85
N LEU A 59 8.37 0.98 -8.16
CA LEU A 59 7.43 1.62 -9.09
C LEU A 59 5.98 1.23 -8.76
N LEU A 60 5.70 -0.07 -8.62
CA LEU A 60 4.36 -0.57 -8.35
C LEU A 60 3.84 -0.13 -6.98
N ILE A 61 4.66 -0.26 -5.93
CA ILE A 61 4.32 0.20 -4.58
C ILE A 61 4.13 1.71 -4.56
N GLY A 62 5.03 2.47 -5.19
CA GLY A 62 4.93 3.93 -5.26
C GLY A 62 3.63 4.39 -5.91
N LEU A 63 3.31 3.87 -7.10
CA LEU A 63 2.08 4.19 -7.82
C LEU A 63 0.83 3.78 -7.03
N GLY A 64 0.78 2.55 -6.53
CA GLY A 64 -0.36 2.01 -5.79
C GLY A 64 -0.60 2.74 -4.47
N TYR A 65 0.47 3.02 -3.71
CA TYR A 65 0.40 3.78 -2.46
C TYR A 65 -0.05 5.22 -2.73
N GLY A 66 0.49 5.86 -3.78
CA GLY A 66 0.07 7.19 -4.19
C GLY A 66 -1.42 7.25 -4.55
N ALA A 67 -1.88 6.33 -5.38
CA ALA A 67 -3.28 6.23 -5.77
C ALA A 67 -4.19 5.96 -4.56
N HIS A 68 -3.80 5.06 -3.66
CA HIS A 68 -4.55 4.75 -2.45
C HIS A 68 -4.80 6.01 -1.60
N TRP A 69 -3.74 6.78 -1.30
CA TRP A 69 -3.86 7.99 -0.50
C TRP A 69 -4.55 9.17 -1.19
N ALA A 70 -4.70 9.13 -2.52
CA ALA A 70 -5.53 10.08 -3.24
C ALA A 70 -7.01 9.69 -3.20
N ILE A 71 -7.32 8.39 -3.33
CA ILE A 71 -8.70 7.91 -3.46
C ILE A 71 -9.41 7.77 -2.11
N VAL A 72 -8.71 7.35 -1.04
CA VAL A 72 -9.28 7.17 0.31
C VAL A 72 -10.07 8.39 0.82
N PRO A 73 -9.52 9.62 0.84
CA PRO A 73 -10.25 10.78 1.33
C PRO A 73 -11.50 11.09 0.48
N ALA A 74 -11.41 10.92 -0.85
CA ALA A 74 -12.55 11.12 -1.74
C ALA A 74 -13.65 10.06 -1.53
N ALA A 75 -13.27 8.79 -1.37
CA ALA A 75 -14.23 7.73 -1.07
C ALA A 75 -14.89 7.92 0.30
N ALA A 76 -14.14 8.35 1.31
CA ALA A 76 -14.67 8.60 2.65
C ALA A 76 -15.64 9.80 2.68
N SER A 77 -15.34 10.89 1.96
CA SER A 77 -16.27 12.03 1.87
C SER A 77 -17.55 11.70 1.09
N GLU A 78 -17.48 10.84 0.07
CA GLU A 78 -18.66 10.36 -0.68
C GLU A 78 -19.55 9.45 0.17
N LEU A 79 -18.96 8.53 0.96
CA LEU A 79 -19.70 7.54 1.74
C LEU A 79 -20.30 8.09 3.03
N PHE A 80 -19.58 8.97 3.73
CA PHE A 80 -19.95 9.43 5.07
C PHE A 80 -20.34 10.92 5.11
N GLY A 81 -20.19 11.62 3.99
CA GLY A 81 -20.45 13.05 3.89
C GLY A 81 -19.38 13.92 4.57
N LEU A 82 -19.51 15.23 4.40
CA LEU A 82 -18.50 16.20 4.84
C LEU A 82 -18.66 16.66 6.29
N LYS A 83 -19.82 16.42 6.93
CA LYS A 83 -20.18 16.98 8.24
C LYS A 83 -19.15 16.68 9.33
N ASN A 84 -18.64 15.45 9.38
CA ASN A 84 -17.63 15.00 10.35
C ASN A 84 -16.39 14.41 9.65
N PHE A 85 -16.11 14.82 8.41
CA PHE A 85 -15.05 14.22 7.59
C PHE A 85 -13.67 14.31 8.25
N GLY A 86 -13.34 15.46 8.85
CA GLY A 86 -12.05 15.66 9.51
C GLY A 86 -11.80 14.66 10.65
N ALA A 87 -12.81 14.36 11.48
CA ALA A 87 -12.68 13.39 12.56
C ALA A 87 -12.54 11.95 12.02
N LEU A 88 -13.36 11.60 11.03
CA LEU A 88 -13.31 10.28 10.38
C LEU A 88 -11.96 10.04 9.69
N TYR A 89 -11.47 11.02 8.93
CA TYR A 89 -10.21 10.89 8.21
C TYR A 89 -9.02 10.81 9.17
N ASN A 90 -9.01 11.59 10.25
CA ASN A 90 -7.99 11.45 11.30
C ASN A 90 -8.01 10.07 11.96
N PHE A 91 -9.19 9.49 12.19
CA PHE A 91 -9.28 8.13 12.69
C PHE A 91 -8.67 7.10 11.72
N LEU A 92 -8.91 7.26 10.41
CA LEU A 92 -8.29 6.42 9.38
C LEU A 92 -6.77 6.59 9.34
N THR A 93 -6.24 7.81 9.51
CA THR A 93 -4.79 8.05 9.45
C THR A 93 -4.04 7.55 10.67
N ILE A 94 -4.68 7.32 11.82
CA ILE A 94 -4.08 6.66 12.99
C ILE A 94 -3.57 5.24 12.65
N ALA A 95 -4.13 4.61 11.63
CA ALA A 95 -3.62 3.32 11.15
C ALA A 95 -2.17 3.39 10.66
N ASN A 96 -1.69 4.54 10.15
CA ASN A 96 -0.30 4.69 9.69
C ASN A 96 0.73 4.58 10.82
N PRO A 97 0.68 5.41 11.89
CA PRO A 97 1.63 5.28 12.99
C PRO A 97 1.50 3.93 13.70
N ALA A 98 0.29 3.42 13.90
CA ALA A 98 0.09 2.08 14.49
C ALA A 98 0.72 0.98 13.62
N GLY A 99 0.48 1.00 12.31
CA GLY A 99 1.08 0.06 11.36
C GLY A 99 2.60 0.18 11.29
N SER A 100 3.14 1.40 11.27
CA SER A 100 4.58 1.63 11.26
C SER A 100 5.25 1.05 12.50
N LEU A 101 4.68 1.29 13.69
CA LEU A 101 5.21 0.75 14.95
C LEU A 101 5.24 -0.78 14.93
N ILE A 102 4.15 -1.43 14.51
CA ILE A 102 4.04 -2.89 14.52
C ILE A 102 4.90 -3.52 13.41
N PHE A 103 4.68 -3.12 12.17
CA PHE A 103 5.28 -3.80 11.02
C PHE A 103 6.72 -3.36 10.75
N SER A 104 7.01 -2.07 10.88
CA SER A 104 8.38 -1.56 10.68
C SER A 104 9.20 -1.65 11.96
N GLY A 105 8.62 -1.25 13.10
CA GLY A 105 9.33 -1.10 14.36
C GLY A 105 9.52 -2.37 15.18
N LEU A 106 8.65 -3.38 15.03
CA LEU A 106 8.76 -4.66 15.75
C LEU A 106 9.09 -5.82 14.81
N ILE A 107 8.36 -5.96 13.71
CA ILE A 107 8.50 -7.12 12.81
C ILE A 107 9.73 -6.98 11.92
N ALA A 108 9.82 -5.90 11.13
CA ALA A 108 10.92 -5.74 10.16
C ALA A 108 12.28 -5.56 10.84
N SER A 109 12.36 -4.69 11.87
CA SER A 109 13.56 -4.51 12.68
C SER A 109 14.00 -5.80 13.37
N GLY A 110 13.09 -6.50 14.05
CA GLY A 110 13.43 -7.73 14.78
C GLY A 110 13.93 -8.86 13.86
N ILE A 111 13.32 -9.01 12.68
CA ILE A 111 13.80 -9.98 11.67
C ILE A 111 15.17 -9.56 11.12
N TYR A 112 15.36 -8.27 10.85
CA TYR A 112 16.63 -7.74 10.34
C TYR A 112 17.76 -7.96 11.36
N ASP A 113 17.54 -7.60 12.63
CA ASP A 113 18.55 -7.72 13.69
C ASP A 113 18.92 -9.18 13.94
N TYR A 114 17.93 -10.08 13.93
CA TYR A 114 18.15 -11.53 14.07
C TYR A 114 19.03 -12.11 12.95
N GLU A 115 18.72 -11.77 11.69
CA GLU A 115 19.52 -12.24 10.55
C GLU A 115 20.89 -11.54 10.48
N ALA A 116 21.00 -10.28 10.92
CA ALA A 116 22.27 -9.56 11.01
C ALA A 116 23.23 -10.21 12.03
N GLU A 117 22.72 -10.60 13.21
CA GLU A 117 23.51 -11.32 14.23
C GLU A 117 24.00 -12.68 13.70
N LYS A 118 23.12 -13.43 13.03
CA LYS A 118 23.47 -14.70 12.41
C LYS A 118 24.56 -14.57 11.33
N GLN A 119 24.55 -13.49 10.55
CA GLN A 119 25.58 -13.21 9.54
C GLN A 119 26.90 -12.73 10.15
N ALA A 120 26.85 -12.09 11.33
CA ALA A 120 28.04 -11.62 12.04
C ALA A 120 28.88 -12.74 12.68
N HIS A 121 28.30 -13.92 12.92
CA HIS A 121 29.01 -15.09 13.43
C HIS A 121 29.87 -15.83 12.37
N VAL A 122 29.83 -15.40 11.10
CA VAL A 122 30.75 -15.87 10.07
C VAL A 122 32.04 -15.02 10.15
N PRO A 123 33.24 -15.62 10.26
CA PRO A 123 34.46 -14.86 10.52
C PRO A 123 34.84 -14.04 9.28
N ARG A 124 34.35 -12.81 9.19
CA ARG A 124 34.91 -11.78 8.33
C ARG A 124 35.97 -11.03 9.10
N SER A 125 37.19 -11.10 8.57
CA SER A 125 38.33 -10.33 9.03
C SER A 125 37.97 -8.85 9.15
N SER A 126 38.19 -8.33 10.37
CA SER A 126 38.51 -6.94 10.71
C SER A 126 37.52 -5.85 10.25
N LEU A 127 36.77 -5.31 11.21
CA LEU A 127 36.78 -3.88 11.60
C LEU A 127 35.79 -3.70 12.77
N ALA A 128 36.34 -3.58 13.97
CA ALA A 128 35.59 -3.34 15.20
C ALA A 128 35.11 -1.88 15.25
N ASP A 129 33.96 -1.60 14.61
CA ASP A 129 33.03 -0.50 14.94
C ASP A 129 31.85 -0.36 13.93
N GLU A 130 31.72 -1.23 12.93
CA GLU A 130 30.57 -1.16 12.01
C GLU A 130 29.30 -1.74 12.64
N PRO A 131 28.14 -1.06 12.48
CA PRO A 131 26.87 -1.59 12.96
C PRO A 131 26.55 -2.92 12.27
N LEU A 132 25.89 -3.84 13.00
CA LEU A 132 25.39 -5.10 12.47
C LEU A 132 24.52 -4.84 11.23
N LYS A 133 24.98 -5.32 10.07
CA LYS A 133 24.28 -5.17 8.79
C LYS A 133 23.84 -6.53 8.28
N CYS A 134 22.58 -6.63 7.87
CA CYS A 134 22.05 -7.81 7.19
C CYS A 134 22.09 -7.55 5.67
N GLU A 135 22.80 -8.41 4.94
CA GLU A 135 22.85 -8.36 3.48
C GLU A 135 22.05 -9.50 2.85
N GLY A 136 21.38 -9.17 1.75
CA GLY A 136 20.65 -10.13 0.92
C GLY A 136 19.13 -10.12 1.11
N ALA A 137 18.46 -10.91 0.27
CA ALA A 137 17.00 -11.02 0.23
C ALA A 137 16.40 -11.54 1.55
N ILE A 138 17.17 -12.36 2.27
CA ILE A 138 16.72 -13.04 3.50
C ILE A 138 16.24 -12.05 4.57
N CYS A 139 16.88 -10.87 4.63
CA CYS A 139 16.60 -9.84 5.63
C CYS A 139 15.20 -9.23 5.49
N PHE A 140 14.65 -9.20 4.27
CA PHE A 140 13.38 -8.54 3.95
C PHE A 140 12.33 -9.48 3.36
N PHE A 141 12.68 -10.74 3.09
CA PHE A 141 11.80 -11.74 2.48
C PHE A 141 10.50 -11.90 3.28
N THR A 142 10.64 -12.24 4.56
CA THR A 142 9.50 -12.53 5.45
C THR A 142 8.63 -11.30 5.66
N SER A 143 9.24 -10.14 5.92
CA SER A 143 8.50 -8.88 6.10
C SER A 143 7.74 -8.47 4.84
N SER A 144 8.36 -8.63 3.66
CA SER A 144 7.72 -8.33 2.38
C SER A 144 6.57 -9.29 2.07
N LEU A 145 6.70 -10.56 2.45
CA LEU A 145 5.63 -11.55 2.30
C LEU A 145 4.43 -11.24 3.21
N ILE A 146 4.68 -10.85 4.46
CA ILE A 146 3.64 -10.40 5.39
C ILE A 146 2.89 -9.19 4.81
N MET A 147 3.62 -8.17 4.33
CA MET A 147 3.01 -7.00 3.71
C MET A 147 2.19 -7.36 2.46
N SER A 148 2.69 -8.26 1.61
CA SER A 148 1.94 -8.77 0.47
C SER A 148 0.64 -9.46 0.90
N GLY A 149 0.68 -10.26 1.96
CA GLY A 149 -0.51 -10.90 2.54
C GLY A 149 -1.54 -9.88 3.04
N LEU A 150 -1.10 -8.83 3.72
CA LEU A 150 -1.98 -7.74 4.16
C LEU A 150 -2.61 -6.98 2.99
N CYS A 151 -1.87 -6.79 1.89
CA CYS A 151 -2.44 -6.22 0.66
C CYS A 151 -3.55 -7.12 0.10
N ILE A 152 -3.41 -8.45 0.14
CA ILE A 152 -4.46 -9.39 -0.29
C ILE A 152 -5.72 -9.25 0.59
N VAL A 153 -5.55 -9.17 1.91
CA VAL A 153 -6.68 -8.91 2.83
C VAL A 153 -7.35 -7.58 2.50
N ALA A 154 -6.56 -6.53 2.23
CA ALA A 154 -7.09 -5.22 1.83
C ALA A 154 -7.86 -5.28 0.51
N ILE A 155 -7.42 -6.08 -0.48
CA ILE A 155 -8.14 -6.30 -1.74
C ILE A 155 -9.50 -6.94 -1.46
N ILE A 156 -9.54 -8.00 -0.64
CA ILE A 156 -10.79 -8.69 -0.28
C ILE A 156 -11.77 -7.71 0.39
N LEU A 157 -11.30 -6.94 1.38
CA LEU A 157 -12.12 -5.94 2.07
C LEU A 157 -12.62 -4.86 1.10
N SER A 158 -11.78 -4.39 0.18
CA SER A 158 -12.19 -3.40 -0.83
C SER A 158 -13.22 -3.98 -1.80
N LEU A 159 -13.11 -5.25 -2.21
CA LEU A 159 -14.11 -5.92 -3.03
C LEU A 159 -15.45 -6.09 -2.30
N ILE A 160 -15.42 -6.39 -1.00
CA ILE A 160 -16.63 -6.41 -0.16
C ILE A 160 -17.27 -5.01 -0.13
N LEU A 161 -16.46 -3.96 0.06
CA LEU A 161 -16.94 -2.58 0.05
C LEU A 161 -17.54 -2.22 -1.31
N VAL A 162 -16.89 -2.58 -2.42
CA VAL A 162 -17.44 -2.44 -3.78
C VAL A 162 -18.82 -3.08 -3.85
N HIS A 163 -18.95 -4.34 -3.42
CA HIS A 163 -20.21 -5.05 -3.51
C HIS A 163 -21.33 -4.39 -2.68
N ARG A 164 -21.01 -3.90 -1.47
CA ARG A 164 -21.97 -3.21 -0.59
C ARG A 164 -22.35 -1.81 -1.10
N THR A 165 -21.41 -1.10 -1.69
CA THR A 165 -21.61 0.29 -2.14
C THR A 165 -22.18 0.38 -3.56
N LYS A 166 -22.23 -0.73 -4.31
CA LYS A 166 -22.85 -0.78 -5.66
C LYS A 166 -24.27 -0.19 -5.69
N VAL A 167 -25.11 -0.47 -4.69
CA VAL A 167 -26.48 0.08 -4.63
C VAL A 167 -26.48 1.60 -4.45
N VAL A 168 -25.58 2.11 -3.61
CA VAL A 168 -25.42 3.54 -3.33
C VAL A 168 -24.88 4.28 -4.56
N TYR A 169 -23.86 3.73 -5.23
CA TYR A 169 -23.32 4.30 -6.47
C TYR A 169 -24.32 4.23 -7.63
N ALA A 170 -25.12 3.16 -7.74
CA ALA A 170 -26.20 3.08 -8.72
C ALA A 170 -27.26 4.17 -8.51
N HIS A 171 -27.56 4.53 -7.25
CA HIS A 171 -28.49 5.61 -6.95
C HIS A 171 -27.89 7.01 -7.20
N LEU A 172 -26.60 7.22 -6.92
CA LEU A 172 -25.90 8.49 -7.11
C LEU A 172 -25.62 8.82 -8.59
N TYR A 173 -25.20 7.82 -9.38
CA TYR A 173 -24.76 8.01 -10.77
C TYR A 173 -25.77 7.49 -11.81
N GLY A 174 -26.81 6.76 -11.39
CA GLY A 174 -27.84 6.23 -12.30
C GLY A 174 -28.76 7.29 -12.92
N HIS A 175 -28.83 8.50 -12.36
CA HIS A 175 -29.62 9.61 -12.90
C HIS A 175 -28.93 10.38 -14.05
N ALA A 176 -27.69 10.05 -14.42
CA ALA A 176 -26.99 10.70 -15.53
C ALA A 176 -27.48 10.25 -16.93
N ARG A 177 -28.49 9.39 -17.01
CA ARG A 177 -29.17 8.98 -18.24
C ARG A 177 -30.68 9.27 -18.16
N THR A 178 -31.04 10.53 -18.36
CA THR A 178 -32.32 10.91 -18.95
C THR A 178 -32.04 11.81 -20.13
#